data_AF-A0A851HHF3-F1
#
_entry.id   AF-A0A851HHF3-F1
#
_cell.length_a   1.000
_cell.length_b   1.000
_cell.length_c   1.000
_cell.angle_alpha   90.00
_cell.angle_beta   90.00
_cell.angle_gamma   90.00
#
_symmetry.space_group_name_H-M   'P 1'
#
loop_
_entity.id
_entity.type
_entity.pdbx_description
1 polymer ?
#
loop_
_entity_poly.entity_id
_entity_poly.type
_entity_poly.pdbx_seq_one_letter_code
_entity_poly.pdbx_strand_id
1 'polypeptide(L)' 'MNKYNANDKLIKQTTIHPHGYLLFINKYDPHTHHKIQTTYYNPNGTIWFREEYHPQTGKSTNFTLYTY' A
#
# COMPACT_ATOMS: atom_id res chain seq x y z
N MET A 1 -4.31 0.12 -10.61
CA MET A 1 -5.30 -0.97 -10.57
C MET A 1 -5.89 -1.08 -9.17
N ASN A 2 -7.21 -0.97 -9.06
CA ASN A 2 -7.93 -1.01 -7.79
C ASN A 2 -8.55 -2.39 -7.58
N LYS A 3 -8.65 -2.83 -6.32
CA LYS A 3 -9.42 -4.01 -5.93
C LYS A 3 -10.41 -3.63 -4.84
N TYR A 4 -11.62 -4.15 -4.96
CA TYR A 4 -12.73 -3.91 -4.06
C TYR A 4 -13.15 -5.22 -3.38
N ASN A 5 -13.71 -5.14 -2.18
CA ASN A 5 -14.32 -6.30 -1.52
C ASN A 5 -15.75 -6.53 -2.02
N ALA A 6 -16.45 -7.52 -1.46
CA ALA A 6 -17.84 -7.87 -1.85
C ALA A 6 -18.88 -6.76 -1.58
N ASN A 7 -18.53 -5.74 -0.81
CA ASN A 7 -19.37 -4.58 -0.50
C ASN A 7 -18.90 -3.32 -1.26
N ASP A 8 -18.16 -3.49 -2.36
CA ASP A 8 -17.61 -2.41 -3.20
C ASP A 8 -16.67 -1.42 -2.48
N LYS A 9 -16.06 -1.84 -1.35
CA LYS A 9 -15.09 -1.01 -0.65
C LYS A 9 -13.68 -1.27 -1.16
N LEU A 10 -12.93 -0.21 -1.44
CA LEU A 10 -11.53 -0.29 -1.86
C LEU A 10 -10.69 -0.97 -0.77
N ILE A 11 -10.01 -2.06 -1.11
CA ILE A 11 -9.13 -2.80 -0.18
C ILE A 11 -7.67 -2.78 -0.63
N LYS A 12 -7.41 -2.54 -1.92
CA LYS A 12 -6.06 -2.48 -2.46
C LYS A 12 -6.00 -1.53 -3.66
N GLN A 13 -4.97 -0.71 -3.71
CA GLN A 13 -4.62 0.09 -4.87
C GLN A 13 -3.18 -0.21 -5.27
N THR A 14 -2.97 -0.43 -6.56
CA THR A 14 -1.66 -0.65 -7.17
C THR A 14 -1.35 0.50 -8.12
N THR A 15 -0.25 1.20 -7.89
CA THR A 15 0.20 2.32 -8.71
C THR A 15 1.43 1.90 -9.50
N ILE A 16 1.38 2.10 -10.82
CA ILE A 16 2.42 1.70 -11.77
C ILE A 16 2.93 2.99 -12.42
N HIS A 17 4.25 3.10 -12.59
CA HIS A 17 4.88 4.18 -13.34
C HIS A 17 4.49 4.10 -14.82
N PRO A 18 4.46 5.20 -15.59
CA PRO A 18 4.18 5.15 -17.03
C PRO A 18 5.10 4.22 -17.83
N HIS A 19 6.30 3.93 -17.32
CA HIS A 19 7.26 3.00 -17.92
C HIS A 19 7.05 1.53 -17.50
N GLY A 20 5.94 1.21 -16.81
CA GLY A 20 5.51 -0.16 -16.55
C GLY A 20 5.99 -0.80 -15.24
N TYR A 21 6.88 -0.16 -14.49
CA TYR A 21 7.30 -0.70 -13.18
C TYR A 21 6.37 -0.29 -12.04
N LEU A 22 6.29 -1.14 -11.03
CA LEU A 22 5.46 -0.93 -9.84
C LEU A 22 6.07 0.17 -8.96
N LEU A 23 5.28 1.17 -8.55
CA LEU A 23 5.72 2.22 -7.63
C LEU A 23 5.37 1.86 -6.19
N PHE A 24 4.09 1.64 -5.94
CA PHE A 24 3.61 1.27 -4.61
C PHE A 24 2.28 0.52 -4.65
N ILE A 25 2.02 -0.18 -3.55
CA ILE A 25 0.75 -0.81 -3.25
C ILE A 25 0.24 -0.28 -1.92
N ASN A 26 -0.97 0.27 -1.93
CA ASN A 26 -1.72 0.60 -0.72
C ASN A 26 -2.70 -0.52 -0.37
N LYS A 27 -2.87 -0.78 0.92
CA LYS A 27 -3.96 -1.57 1.48
C LYS A 27 -4.82 -0.71 2.39
N TYR A 28 -6.12 -0.98 2.43
CA TYR A 28 -7.09 -0.19 3.17
C TYR A 28 -7.92 -1.09 4.09
N ASP A 29 -8.26 -0.56 5.26
CA ASP A 29 -9.21 -1.18 6.16
C ASP A 29 -10.63 -1.10 5.58
N PRO A 30 -11.36 -2.21 5.45
CA PRO A 30 -12.69 -2.22 4.84
C PRO A 30 -13.78 -1.63 5.75
N HIS A 31 -13.51 -1.36 7.02
CA HIS A 31 -14.47 -0.76 7.94
C HIS A 31 -14.30 0.76 7.99
N THR A 32 -13.06 1.24 8.15
CA THR A 32 -12.74 2.67 8.33
C THR A 32 -12.33 3.36 7.04
N HIS A 33 -11.97 2.61 5.99
CA HIS A 33 -11.38 3.10 4.73
C HIS A 33 -10.02 3.80 4.90
N HIS A 34 -9.42 3.74 6.09
CA HIS A 34 -8.07 4.23 6.27
C HIS A 34 -7.07 3.31 5.58
N LYS A 35 -6.02 3.93 5.05
CA LYS A 35 -4.85 3.18 4.60
C LYS A 35 -4.21 2.51 5.83
N ILE A 36 -3.91 1.23 5.73
CA ILE A 36 -3.30 0.43 6.81
C ILE A 36 -1.88 -0.03 6.46
N GLN A 37 -1.53 -0.01 5.18
CA GLN A 37 -0.19 -0.36 4.73
C GLN A 37 0.12 0.31 3.40
N THR A 38 1.34 0.80 3.24
CA THR A 38 1.95 1.09 1.94
C THR A 38 3.19 0.23 1.76
N THR A 39 3.37 -0.35 0.58
CA THR A 39 4.63 -1.00 0.19
C THR A 39 5.18 -0.30 -1.03
N TYR A 40 6.40 0.23 -0.92
CA TYR A 40 7.10 0.92 -1.98
C TYR A 40 8.13 -0.01 -2.62
N TYR A 41 8.32 0.15 -3.92
CA TYR A 41 9.16 -0.73 -4.72
C TYR A 41 10.25 0.07 -5.41
N ASN A 42 11.42 -0.57 -5.55
CA ASN A 42 12.47 -0.13 -6.44
C ASN A 42 12.05 -0.39 -7.90
N PRO A 43 12.66 0.29 -8.89
CA PRO A 43 12.38 0.05 -10.31
C PRO A 43 12.60 -1.41 -10.75
N ASN A 44 13.49 -2.14 -10.09
CA ASN A 44 13.75 -3.57 -10.34
C ASN A 44 12.70 -4.52 -9.71
N GLY A 45 11.68 -3.99 -9.05
CA GLY A 45 10.60 -4.76 -8.43
C GLY A 45 10.88 -5.27 -7.01
N THR A 46 12.06 -5.04 -6.44
CA THR A 46 12.31 -5.36 -5.01
C THR A 46 11.58 -4.36 -4.12
N ILE A 47 11.20 -4.79 -2.92
CA ILE A 47 10.59 -3.90 -1.94
C ILE A 47 11.67 -2.94 -1.43
N TRP A 48 11.41 -1.64 -1.48
CA TRP A 48 12.28 -0.64 -0.88
C TRP A 48 11.96 -0.47 0.61
N PHE A 49 10.71 -0.15 0.93
CA PHE A 49 10.25 -0.08 2.31
C PHE A 49 8.76 -0.34 2.44
N ARG A 50 8.34 -0.64 3.67
CA ARG A 50 6.95 -0.78 4.06
C ARG A 50 6.63 0.20 5.18
N GLU A 51 5.49 0.85 5.07
CA GLU A 51 4.93 1.68 6.13
C GLU A 51 3.57 1.10 6.54
N GLU A 52 3.34 1.01 7.85
CA GLU A 52 2.09 0.54 8.45
C GLU A 52 1.39 1.68 9.19
N TYR A 53 0.07 1.62 9.23
CA TYR A 53 -0.74 2.67 9.82
C TYR A 53 -1.86 2.08 10.68
N HIS A 54 -2.21 2.80 11.73
CA HIS A 54 -3.27 2.40 12.64
C HIS A 54 -4.64 2.47 11.94
N PRO A 55 -5.45 1.40 11.95
CA PRO A 55 -6.68 1.31 11.14
C PRO A 55 -7.74 2.34 11.52
N GLN A 56 -7.79 2.77 12.78
CA GLN A 56 -8.81 3.73 13.25
C GLN A 56 -8.40 5.19 13.08
N THR A 57 -7.09 5.50 13.01
CA THR A 57 -6.61 6.89 13.02
C THR A 57 -5.87 7.28 11.76
N GLY A 58 -5.47 6.30 10.92
CA GLY A 58 -4.66 6.51 9.73
C GLY A 58 -3.22 6.98 10.03
N LYS A 59 -2.82 7.03 11.30
CA LYS A 59 -1.48 7.49 11.71
C LYS A 59 -0.45 6.39 11.47
N SER A 60 0.74 6.78 11.01
CA SER A 60 1.86 5.86 10.84
C SER A 60 2.24 5.22 12.17
N THR A 61 2.45 3.91 12.17
CA THR A 61 2.79 3.12 13.37
C THR A 61 4.15 2.46 13.25
N ASN A 62 4.56 2.09 12.03
CA ASN A 62 5.82 1.39 11.81
C ASN A 62 6.35 1.70 10.41
N PHE A 63 7.67 1.75 10.32
CA PHE A 63 8.44 1.84 9.08
C PHE A 63 9.51 0.76 9.07
N THR A 64 9.53 -0.06 8.01
CA THR A 64 10.53 -1.10 7.80
C THR A 64 11.24 -0.87 6.46
N LEU A 65 12.54 -0.60 6.52
CA LEU A 65 13.42 -0.49 5.35
C LEU A 65 14.02 -1.85 4.99
N TYR A 66 14.02 -2.19 3.71
CA TYR A 66 14.69 -3.38 3.19
C TYR A 66 15.94 -2.96 2.43
N THR A 67 17.11 -3.17 3.04
CA THR A 67 18.42 -2.98 2.40
C THR A 67 18.90 -4.34 1.88
N TYR A 68 19.25 -4.40 0.59
CA TYR A 68 19.83 -5.58 -0.07
C TYR A 68 21.28 -5.31 -0.43
#